data_AF-A0A0M9DTB3-F1
#
_entry.id   AF-A0A0M9DTB3-F1
#
_cell.length_a   1.000
_cell.length_b   1.000
_cell.length_c   1.000
_cell.angle_alpha   90.00
_cell.angle_beta   90.00
_cell.angle_gamma   90.00
#
_symmetry.space_group_name_H-M   'P 1'
#
loop_
_entity.id
_entity.type
_entity.pdbx_description
1 polymer ?
#
loop_
_entity_poly.entity_id
_entity_poly.type
_entity_poly.pdbx_seq_one_letter_code
_entity_poly.pdbx_strand_id
1 'polypeptide(L)'
;MIFDCFTFFNELDLLEIRLNELHKIVDKFVLVEATRTFQKQPKPLYFQENKKRFEPFLDKIIHIVVDKYPTFWTKLRPVKTWDYENRQREYMLEALKNCKSTDQIIVSDIDEIPRFSKLEEASKLNGIKIFEQEYYCYYLNYQCAHYQIDENASKKVVAQGTKNGKGFWRGSVMIDYQYLKNKVKTIQKTRLLRDKEGEGIHVIENGGWHFSFLGGIEKVLEKLKAYSHKEFNNEHFVDIERIEKTIAEGKDLYDIGNRYHTIPLDENFPIQIQKNPHLYNHLIKSL
;
A
#
# COMPACT_ATOMS: atom_id res chain seq x y z
N MET A 1 0.28 16.54 14.76
CA MET A 1 0.70 16.39 13.37
C MET A 1 0.25 15.03 12.86
N ILE A 2 0.09 14.90 11.54
CA ILE A 2 -0.21 13.64 10.85
C ILE A 2 1.02 13.21 10.05
N PHE A 3 1.52 12.01 10.35
CA PHE A 3 2.62 11.36 9.65
C PHE A 3 2.07 10.24 8.78
N ASP A 4 2.30 10.31 7.48
CA ASP A 4 1.94 9.26 6.53
C ASP A 4 3.15 8.39 6.21
N CYS A 5 3.16 7.13 6.68
CA CYS A 5 4.33 6.26 6.64
C CYS A 5 4.09 5.05 5.72
N PHE A 6 4.95 4.88 4.73
CA PHE A 6 4.84 3.80 3.75
C PHE A 6 6.22 3.36 3.22
N THR A 7 6.30 2.10 2.81
CA THR A 7 7.46 1.59 2.07
C THR A 7 7.33 1.92 0.59
N PHE A 8 8.43 2.27 -0.04
CA PHE A 8 8.47 2.63 -1.45
C PHE A 8 9.39 1.68 -2.24
N PHE A 9 8.95 1.32 -3.46
CA PHE A 9 9.75 0.55 -4.42
C PHE A 9 9.99 1.35 -5.71
N ASN A 10 9.09 1.30 -6.69
CA ASN A 10 9.30 1.90 -8.00
C ASN A 10 8.03 2.57 -8.60
N GLU A 11 6.94 2.59 -7.85
CA GLU A 11 5.63 3.07 -8.29
C GLU A 11 5.53 4.61 -8.24
N LEU A 12 6.31 5.30 -9.08
CA LEU A 12 6.42 6.77 -9.09
C LEU A 12 5.07 7.49 -9.34
N ASP A 13 4.21 6.93 -10.20
CA ASP A 13 2.89 7.50 -10.47
C ASP A 13 1.96 7.39 -9.26
N LEU A 14 2.00 6.26 -8.54
CA LEU A 14 1.24 6.11 -7.29
C LEU A 14 1.75 7.03 -6.19
N LEU A 15 3.06 7.24 -6.11
CA LEU A 15 3.63 8.23 -5.20
C LEU A 15 3.11 9.63 -5.50
N GLU A 16 3.09 10.03 -6.77
CA GLU A 16 2.55 11.34 -7.17
C GLU A 16 1.06 11.48 -6.85
N ILE A 17 0.24 10.46 -7.14
CA ILE A 17 -1.18 10.44 -6.80
C ILE A 17 -1.39 10.58 -5.29
N ARG A 18 -0.68 9.78 -4.49
CA ARG A 18 -0.76 9.78 -3.02
C ARG A 18 -0.38 11.14 -2.45
N LEU A 19 0.75 11.70 -2.89
CA LEU A 19 1.23 12.99 -2.40
C LEU A 19 0.22 14.08 -2.72
N ASN A 20 -0.29 14.16 -3.95
CA ASN A 20 -1.30 15.16 -4.33
C ASN A 20 -2.59 15.04 -3.52
N GLU A 21 -3.09 13.82 -3.29
CA GLU A 21 -4.32 13.58 -2.53
C GLU A 21 -4.18 14.03 -1.07
N LEU A 22 -3.03 13.75 -0.45
CA LEU A 22 -2.86 13.89 1.00
C LEU A 22 -2.10 15.16 1.42
N HIS A 23 -1.44 15.87 0.49
CA HIS A 23 -0.54 16.99 0.79
C HIS A 23 -1.16 18.08 1.67
N LYS A 24 -2.47 18.32 1.54
CA LYS A 24 -3.17 19.37 2.29
C LYS A 24 -3.36 19.07 3.78
N ILE A 25 -3.40 17.79 4.17
CA ILE A 25 -3.71 17.36 5.53
C ILE A 25 -2.53 16.66 6.22
N VAL A 26 -1.66 16.00 5.45
CA VAL A 26 -0.47 15.35 5.98
C VAL A 26 0.63 16.39 6.22
N ASP A 27 1.24 16.33 7.41
CA ASP A 27 2.35 17.20 7.79
C ASP A 27 3.70 16.66 7.31
N LYS A 28 3.88 15.32 7.39
CA LYS A 28 5.11 14.65 6.97
C LYS A 28 4.82 13.31 6.30
N PHE A 29 5.44 13.08 5.14
CA PHE A 29 5.45 11.80 4.45
C PHE A 29 6.74 11.05 4.78
N VAL A 30 6.64 9.94 5.50
CA VAL A 30 7.78 9.07 5.80
C VAL A 30 7.89 8.03 4.69
N LEU A 31 8.73 8.33 3.71
CA LEU A 31 9.00 7.47 2.56
C LEU A 31 10.23 6.62 2.87
N VAL A 32 10.03 5.32 3.04
CA VAL A 32 11.13 4.38 3.31
C VAL A 32 11.47 3.60 2.05
N GLU A 33 12.67 3.79 1.51
CA GLU A 33 13.19 3.12 0.32
C GLU A 33 14.36 2.20 0.67
N ALA A 34 14.47 1.03 0.05
CA ALA A 34 15.56 0.08 0.30
C ALA A 34 16.51 -0.05 -0.89
N THR A 35 17.78 -0.42 -0.66
CA THR A 35 18.75 -0.75 -1.74
C THR A 35 18.60 -2.18 -2.30
N ARG A 36 17.64 -2.97 -1.78
CA ARG A 36 17.36 -4.34 -2.19
C ARG A 36 15.85 -4.60 -2.20
N THR A 37 15.41 -5.53 -3.07
CA THR A 37 14.06 -6.09 -3.06
C THR A 37 13.84 -7.00 -1.85
N PHE A 38 12.59 -7.39 -1.56
CA PHE A 38 12.30 -8.37 -0.51
C PHE A 38 12.81 -9.77 -0.85
N GLN A 39 12.99 -10.04 -2.16
CA GLN A 39 13.68 -11.22 -2.66
C GLN A 39 15.20 -11.06 -2.76
N LYS A 40 15.75 -10.05 -2.07
CA LYS A 40 17.19 -9.84 -1.78
C LYS A 40 18.03 -9.39 -2.98
N GLN A 41 17.42 -9.08 -4.11
CA GLN A 41 18.12 -8.56 -5.29
C GLN A 41 18.49 -7.10 -5.09
N PRO A 42 19.68 -6.64 -5.50
CA PRO A 42 20.03 -5.22 -5.49
C PRO A 42 19.11 -4.45 -6.43
N LYS A 43 18.80 -3.20 -6.08
CA LYS A 43 17.99 -2.29 -6.89
C LYS A 43 18.43 -0.84 -6.71
N PRO A 44 18.19 0.05 -7.69
CA PRO A 44 18.39 1.47 -7.49
C PRO A 44 17.43 2.05 -6.44
N LEU A 45 17.75 3.27 -6.03
CA LEU A 45 16.88 4.11 -5.21
C LEU A 45 16.05 4.98 -6.17
N TYR A 46 14.96 4.42 -6.70
CA TYR A 46 14.07 5.05 -7.67
C TYR A 46 13.55 6.42 -7.18
N PHE A 47 13.19 6.58 -5.90
CA PHE A 47 12.77 7.89 -5.41
C PHE A 47 13.95 8.85 -5.40
N GLN A 48 15.10 8.44 -4.88
CA GLN A 48 16.32 9.26 -4.86
C GLN A 48 16.71 9.76 -6.26
N GLU A 49 16.67 8.88 -7.26
CA GLU A 49 17.01 9.20 -8.66
C GLU A 49 15.98 10.12 -9.33
N ASN A 50 14.72 10.07 -8.88
CA ASN A 50 13.61 10.83 -9.45
C ASN A 50 13.13 11.98 -8.54
N LYS A 51 13.92 12.40 -7.54
CA LYS A 51 13.55 13.44 -6.56
C LYS A 51 13.03 14.72 -7.20
N LYS A 52 13.58 15.10 -8.36
CA LYS A 52 13.15 16.29 -9.12
C LYS A 52 11.66 16.26 -9.48
N ARG A 53 11.09 15.08 -9.78
CA ARG A 53 9.66 14.91 -10.06
C ARG A 53 8.77 15.33 -8.87
N PHE A 54 9.29 15.22 -7.65
CA PHE A 54 8.56 15.46 -6.41
C PHE A 54 8.96 16.76 -5.71
N GLU A 55 9.64 17.67 -6.41
CA GLU A 55 10.07 18.97 -5.89
C GLU A 55 8.99 19.72 -5.09
N PRO A 56 7.71 19.76 -5.52
CA PRO A 56 6.65 20.44 -4.77
C PRO A 56 6.33 19.85 -3.39
N PHE A 57 6.82 18.65 -3.07
CA PHE A 57 6.49 17.91 -1.85
C PHE A 57 7.71 17.68 -0.93
N LEU A 58 8.93 18.05 -1.38
CA LEU A 58 10.17 17.68 -0.69
C LEU A 58 10.28 18.26 0.73
N ASP A 59 9.62 19.39 1.02
CA ASP A 59 9.58 20.00 2.34
C ASP A 59 8.82 19.14 3.38
N LYS A 60 7.90 18.29 2.91
CA LYS A 60 7.15 17.35 3.73
C LYS A 60 7.69 15.92 3.70
N ILE A 61 8.51 15.56 2.71
CA ILE A 61 9.05 14.20 2.61
C ILE A 61 10.25 13.99 3.54
N ILE A 62 10.13 13.01 4.43
CA ILE A 62 11.24 12.42 5.17
C ILE A 62 11.65 11.14 4.43
N HIS A 63 12.73 11.22 3.66
CA HIS A 63 13.26 10.08 2.92
C HIS A 63 14.24 9.26 3.77
N ILE A 64 13.91 8.00 4.03
CA ILE A 64 14.75 7.05 4.77
C ILE A 64 15.25 5.97 3.83
N VAL A 65 16.57 5.76 3.79
CA VAL A 65 17.21 4.69 3.01
C VAL A 65 17.55 3.50 3.91
N VAL A 66 17.17 2.30 3.46
CA VAL A 66 17.49 1.03 4.10
C VAL A 66 18.60 0.32 3.34
N ASP A 67 19.75 0.19 3.97
CA ASP A 67 20.95 -0.47 3.45
C ASP A 67 21.48 -1.60 4.36
N LYS A 68 20.89 -1.76 5.56
CA LYS A 68 21.22 -2.82 6.53
C LYS A 68 20.11 -3.86 6.61
N TYR A 69 20.47 -5.10 6.34
CA TYR A 69 19.54 -6.22 6.21
C TYR A 69 19.70 -7.26 7.32
N PRO A 70 18.62 -7.98 7.67
CA PRO A 70 18.74 -9.13 8.55
C PRO A 70 19.67 -10.19 7.96
N THR A 71 20.54 -10.73 8.81
CA THR A 71 21.44 -11.85 8.52
C THR A 71 21.00 -13.09 9.28
N PHE A 72 21.60 -14.24 8.95
CA PHE A 72 21.43 -15.46 9.73
C PHE A 72 21.65 -15.20 11.23
N TRP A 73 22.71 -14.49 11.60
CA TRP A 73 23.05 -14.19 13.00
C TRP A 73 22.01 -13.33 13.71
N THR A 74 21.38 -12.39 13.00
CA THR A 74 20.31 -11.57 13.61
C THR A 74 18.99 -12.31 13.80
N LYS A 75 18.77 -13.43 13.08
CA LYS A 75 17.51 -14.18 13.10
C LYS A 75 17.63 -15.57 13.72
N LEU A 76 18.86 -16.08 13.82
CA LEU A 76 19.20 -17.47 14.19
C LEU A 76 18.47 -18.50 13.32
N ARG A 77 18.22 -18.15 12.05
CA ARG A 77 17.60 -19.00 11.02
C ARG A 77 17.86 -18.42 9.62
N PRO A 78 17.64 -19.19 8.54
CA PRO A 78 17.61 -18.64 7.18
C PRO A 78 16.63 -17.47 7.08
N VAL A 79 17.11 -16.39 6.47
CA VAL A 79 16.37 -15.14 6.32
C VAL A 79 15.30 -15.30 5.24
N LYS A 80 14.06 -14.99 5.59
CA LYS A 80 12.89 -15.04 4.71
C LYS A 80 12.67 -13.69 4.02
N THR A 81 11.90 -13.67 2.96
CA THR A 81 11.50 -12.44 2.25
C THR A 81 10.77 -11.45 3.17
N TRP A 82 9.84 -11.95 3.98
CA TRP A 82 9.15 -11.19 5.02
C TRP A 82 10.08 -10.51 6.04
N ASP A 83 11.30 -11.03 6.26
CA ASP A 83 12.25 -10.36 7.15
C ASP A 83 12.78 -9.04 6.56
N TYR A 84 12.87 -8.95 5.22
CA TYR A 84 13.27 -7.73 4.51
C TYR A 84 12.16 -6.70 4.53
N GLU A 85 10.91 -7.11 4.26
CA GLU A 85 9.74 -6.23 4.35
C GLU A 85 9.55 -5.68 5.76
N ASN A 86 9.57 -6.55 6.77
CA ASN A 86 9.48 -6.13 8.16
C ASN A 86 10.64 -5.18 8.52
N ARG A 87 11.86 -5.46 8.05
CA ARG A 87 13.01 -4.57 8.27
C ARG A 87 12.76 -3.19 7.66
N GLN A 88 12.30 -3.11 6.42
CA GLN A 88 12.02 -1.83 5.75
C GLN A 88 10.90 -1.08 6.49
N ARG A 89 9.84 -1.77 6.91
CA ARG A 89 8.76 -1.16 7.71
C ARG A 89 9.24 -0.60 9.04
N GLU A 90 10.03 -1.36 9.80
CA GLU A 90 10.51 -0.88 11.11
C GLU A 90 11.43 0.35 11.02
N TYR A 91 12.04 0.61 9.85
CA TYR A 91 12.80 1.85 9.63
C TYR A 91 11.92 3.11 9.66
N MET A 92 10.59 3.00 9.52
CA MET A 92 9.69 4.13 9.73
C MET A 92 9.85 4.72 11.14
N LEU A 93 10.16 3.89 12.16
CA LEU A 93 10.37 4.35 13.53
C LEU A 93 11.49 5.39 13.66
N GLU A 94 12.47 5.40 12.76
CA GLU A 94 13.55 6.38 12.76
C GLU A 94 13.02 7.81 12.53
N ALA A 95 12.03 7.98 11.65
CA ALA A 95 11.37 9.28 11.43
C ALA A 95 10.50 9.71 12.62
N LEU A 96 10.01 8.74 13.41
CA LEU A 96 9.00 8.98 14.45
C LEU A 96 9.59 9.28 15.83
N LYS A 97 10.92 9.23 15.99
CA LYS A 97 11.60 9.39 17.30
C LYS A 97 11.21 10.68 18.03
N ASN A 98 10.98 11.75 17.28
CA ASN A 98 10.67 13.09 17.82
C ASN A 98 9.18 13.43 17.80
N CYS A 99 8.30 12.48 17.49
CA CYS A 99 6.85 12.70 17.54
C CYS A 99 6.37 12.97 18.96
N LYS A 100 5.38 13.86 19.08
CA LYS A 100 4.61 14.11 20.29
C LYS A 100 3.64 12.96 20.53
N SER A 101 3.21 12.78 21.77
CA SER A 101 2.26 11.72 22.14
C SER A 101 0.94 11.79 21.36
N THR A 102 0.51 12.99 21.01
CA THR A 102 -0.74 13.27 20.27
C THR A 102 -0.57 13.32 18.76
N ASP A 103 0.64 13.11 18.22
CA ASP A 103 0.82 12.99 16.78
C ASP A 103 0.18 11.69 16.29
N GLN A 104 -0.39 11.72 15.08
CA GLN A 104 -1.11 10.60 14.49
C GLN A 104 -0.29 10.00 13.37
N ILE A 105 -0.16 8.67 13.38
CA ILE A 105 0.69 7.90 12.48
C ILE A 105 -0.20 7.02 11.62
N ILE A 106 -0.14 7.22 10.31
CA ILE A 106 -0.71 6.32 9.31
C ILE A 106 0.39 5.35 8.90
N VAL A 107 0.09 4.06 8.91
CA VAL A 107 0.96 2.99 8.44
C VAL A 107 0.24 2.24 7.32
N SER A 108 0.76 2.33 6.10
CA SER A 108 0.21 1.66 4.93
C SER A 108 1.30 1.25 3.94
N ASP A 109 0.92 0.57 2.86
CA ASP A 109 1.76 0.42 1.68
C ASP A 109 1.47 1.57 0.68
N ILE A 110 2.35 1.80 -0.30
CA ILE A 110 2.25 2.95 -1.22
C ILE A 110 0.95 2.92 -2.06
N ASP A 111 0.49 1.73 -2.41
CA ASP A 111 -0.71 1.47 -3.20
C ASP A 111 -2.01 1.59 -2.40
N GLU A 112 -1.93 1.74 -1.08
CA GLU A 112 -3.08 1.90 -0.18
C GLU A 112 -3.26 3.38 0.17
N ILE A 113 -4.01 4.14 -0.63
CA ILE A 113 -4.14 5.61 -0.50
C ILE A 113 -5.44 5.97 0.23
N PRO A 114 -5.38 6.56 1.45
CA PRO A 114 -6.56 7.13 2.09
C PRO A 114 -7.17 8.28 1.28
N ARG A 115 -8.50 8.41 1.31
CA ARG A 115 -9.21 9.56 0.74
C ARG A 115 -9.04 10.76 1.65
N PHE A 116 -8.78 11.95 1.09
CA PHE A 116 -8.60 13.19 1.85
C PHE A 116 -9.72 13.45 2.87
N SER A 117 -10.98 13.41 2.42
CA SER A 117 -12.15 13.69 3.28
C SER A 117 -12.27 12.70 4.42
N LYS A 118 -12.01 11.42 4.16
CA LYS A 118 -12.03 10.36 5.16
C LYS A 118 -10.88 10.46 6.15
N LEU A 119 -9.71 10.90 5.71
CA LEU A 119 -8.61 11.18 6.61
C LEU A 119 -8.93 12.37 7.53
N GLU A 120 -9.59 13.41 7.02
CA GLU A 120 -10.02 14.57 7.83
C GLU A 120 -11.09 14.21 8.87
N GLU A 121 -12.03 13.34 8.51
CA GLU A 121 -12.98 12.77 9.47
C GLU A 121 -12.24 11.93 10.54
N ALA A 122 -11.37 11.01 10.10
CA ALA A 122 -10.66 10.08 10.98
C ALA A 122 -9.66 10.77 11.92
N SER A 123 -9.05 11.89 11.52
CA SER A 123 -8.08 12.61 12.36
C SER A 123 -8.72 13.19 13.61
N LYS A 124 -10.04 13.43 13.59
CA LYS A 124 -10.83 13.95 14.72
C LYS A 124 -11.22 12.85 15.72
N LEU A 125 -11.01 11.58 15.36
CA LEU A 125 -11.35 10.43 16.18
C LEU A 125 -10.17 9.97 17.05
N ASN A 126 -10.49 9.58 18.28
CA ASN A 126 -9.57 8.87 19.16
C ASN A 126 -9.50 7.38 18.79
N GLY A 127 -8.50 6.67 19.30
CA GLY A 127 -8.38 5.22 19.11
C GLY A 127 -7.75 4.83 17.77
N ILE A 128 -8.04 3.60 17.32
CA ILE A 128 -7.49 3.01 16.11
C ILE A 128 -8.44 3.27 14.96
N LYS A 129 -7.94 3.83 13.86
CA LYS A 129 -8.71 4.09 12.64
C LYS A 129 -8.19 3.18 11.53
N ILE A 130 -9.07 2.45 10.87
CA ILE A 130 -8.73 1.50 9.81
C ILE A 130 -9.49 1.92 8.57
N PHE A 131 -8.78 2.26 7.49
CA PHE A 131 -9.40 2.70 6.26
C PHE A 131 -9.75 1.48 5.41
N GLU A 132 -11.04 1.27 5.17
CA GLU A 132 -11.54 0.26 4.25
C GLU A 132 -11.59 0.85 2.84
N GLN A 133 -10.76 0.32 1.95
CA GLN A 133 -10.44 0.91 0.65
C GLN A 133 -11.01 0.04 -0.46
N GLU A 134 -11.54 0.68 -1.50
CA GLU A 134 -12.01 -0.04 -2.70
C GLU A 134 -10.78 -0.63 -3.43
N TYR A 135 -10.87 -1.89 -3.85
CA TYR A 135 -9.74 -2.61 -4.44
C TYR A 135 -9.74 -2.53 -5.96
N TYR A 136 -8.59 -2.16 -6.53
CA TYR A 136 -8.32 -2.03 -7.96
C TYR A 136 -7.02 -2.76 -8.30
N CYS A 137 -6.93 -3.31 -9.50
CA CYS A 137 -5.74 -4.05 -9.93
C CYS A 137 -5.43 -3.79 -11.40
N TYR A 138 -4.14 -3.75 -11.76
CA TYR A 138 -3.60 -3.56 -13.13
C TYR A 138 -3.79 -2.17 -13.75
N TYR A 139 -4.98 -1.58 -13.59
CA TYR A 139 -5.31 -0.24 -14.04
C TYR A 139 -6.04 0.51 -12.94
N LEU A 140 -5.95 1.84 -12.96
CA LEU A 140 -6.63 2.71 -12.00
C LEU A 140 -8.13 2.44 -11.99
N ASN A 141 -8.73 2.24 -13.17
CA ASN A 141 -10.17 2.07 -13.35
C ASN A 141 -10.61 0.60 -13.50
N TYR A 142 -9.81 -0.35 -13.02
CA TYR A 142 -10.14 -1.77 -13.08
C TYR A 142 -10.47 -2.31 -11.69
N GLN A 143 -11.74 -2.13 -11.34
CA GLN A 143 -12.28 -2.35 -10.01
C GLN A 143 -12.53 -3.83 -9.76
N CYS A 144 -12.18 -4.30 -8.57
CA CYS A 144 -12.55 -5.62 -8.09
C CYS A 144 -14.06 -5.64 -7.84
N ALA A 145 -14.82 -6.44 -8.59
CA ALA A 145 -16.24 -6.70 -8.36
C ALA A 145 -16.45 -7.79 -7.29
N HIS A 146 -15.51 -8.73 -7.21
CA HIS A 146 -15.59 -9.85 -6.27
C HIS A 146 -14.20 -10.18 -5.75
N TYR A 147 -14.04 -10.10 -4.43
CA TYR A 147 -12.84 -10.53 -3.72
C TYR A 147 -13.13 -11.89 -3.07
N GLN A 148 -12.50 -12.94 -3.58
CA GLN A 148 -12.63 -14.29 -3.02
C GLN A 148 -11.87 -14.37 -1.69
N ILE A 149 -12.56 -14.83 -0.65
CA ILE A 149 -11.96 -15.16 0.63
C ILE A 149 -11.75 -16.69 0.66
N ASP A 150 -10.61 -17.13 1.17
CA ASP A 150 -10.40 -18.55 1.46
C ASP A 150 -11.25 -18.95 2.68
N GLU A 151 -12.35 -19.65 2.42
CA GLU A 151 -13.27 -20.14 3.45
C GLU A 151 -12.64 -21.22 4.34
N ASN A 152 -11.55 -21.86 3.88
CA ASN A 152 -10.81 -22.86 4.65
C ASN A 152 -9.71 -22.24 5.52
N ALA A 153 -9.53 -20.92 5.47
CA ALA A 153 -8.54 -20.24 6.29
C ALA A 153 -8.84 -20.49 7.78
N SER A 154 -7.84 -21.03 8.49
CA SER A 154 -7.90 -21.31 9.94
C SER A 154 -8.24 -20.09 10.82
N LYS A 155 -8.21 -18.88 10.26
CA LYS A 155 -8.60 -17.62 10.91
C LYS A 155 -9.50 -16.83 9.98
N LYS A 156 -10.57 -16.29 10.55
CA LYS A 156 -11.44 -15.33 9.85
C LYS A 156 -10.61 -14.11 9.45
N VAL A 157 -10.53 -13.86 8.14
CA VAL A 157 -9.92 -12.66 7.58
C VAL A 157 -11.02 -11.62 7.41
N VAL A 158 -10.89 -10.48 8.10
CA VAL A 158 -11.86 -9.37 8.03
C VAL A 158 -11.33 -8.17 7.26
N ALA A 159 -10.01 -8.15 6.99
CA ALA A 159 -9.37 -7.07 6.24
C ALA A 159 -9.67 -7.06 4.75
N GLN A 160 -10.35 -8.06 4.20
CA GLN A 160 -10.64 -8.14 2.77
C GLN A 160 -11.96 -8.87 2.53
N GLY A 161 -12.64 -8.54 1.43
CA GLY A 161 -13.87 -9.22 1.04
C GLY A 161 -14.66 -8.45 0.00
N THR A 162 -15.92 -8.85 -0.21
CA THR A 162 -16.86 -8.17 -1.11
C THR A 162 -17.99 -7.52 -0.31
N LYS A 163 -18.30 -6.26 -0.61
CA LYS A 163 -19.48 -5.53 -0.10
C LYS A 163 -20.13 -4.77 -1.25
N ASN A 164 -21.45 -4.89 -1.37
CA ASN A 164 -22.24 -4.16 -2.38
C ASN A 164 -21.68 -4.29 -3.81
N GLY A 165 -21.21 -5.49 -4.17
CA GLY A 165 -20.62 -5.76 -5.50
C GLY A 165 -19.24 -5.15 -5.73
N LYS A 166 -18.55 -4.71 -4.67
CA LYS A 166 -17.18 -4.18 -4.73
C LYS A 166 -16.27 -4.96 -3.78
N GLY A 167 -15.09 -5.32 -4.28
CA GLY A 167 -13.99 -5.82 -3.46
C GLY A 167 -13.41 -4.70 -2.60
N PHE A 168 -13.17 -4.98 -1.33
CA PHE A 168 -12.57 -4.04 -0.38
C PHE A 168 -11.31 -4.62 0.26
N TRP A 169 -10.45 -3.72 0.73
CA TRP A 169 -9.22 -4.01 1.46
C TRP A 169 -9.01 -2.99 2.59
N ARG A 170 -8.82 -3.46 3.82
CA ARG A 170 -8.44 -2.63 4.96
C ARG A 170 -6.92 -2.41 4.93
N GLY A 171 -6.46 -1.43 4.16
CA GLY A 171 -5.04 -1.19 3.94
C GLY A 171 -4.41 -0.31 5.00
N SER A 172 -4.87 0.94 5.10
CA SER A 172 -4.23 1.94 5.96
C SER A 172 -4.72 1.86 7.41
N VAL A 173 -3.78 1.87 8.35
CA VAL A 173 -4.07 1.93 9.79
C VAL A 173 -3.52 3.23 10.35
N MET A 174 -4.35 3.99 11.06
CA MET A 174 -3.99 5.24 11.71
C MET A 174 -4.17 5.15 13.23
N ILE A 175 -3.12 5.47 13.97
CA ILE A 175 -3.09 5.43 15.44
C ILE A 175 -2.34 6.63 16.00
N ASP A 176 -2.56 6.97 17.26
CA ASP A 176 -1.75 7.97 17.93
C ASP A 176 -0.35 7.41 18.25
N TYR A 177 0.68 8.26 18.17
CA TYR A 177 2.06 7.87 18.40
C TYR A 177 2.27 7.32 19.82
N GLN A 178 1.54 7.84 20.82
CA GLN A 178 1.57 7.26 22.16
C GLN A 178 1.12 5.80 22.17
N TYR A 179 0.11 5.43 21.39
CA TYR A 179 -0.37 4.05 21.29
C TYR A 179 0.66 3.15 20.60
N LEU A 180 1.28 3.64 19.51
CA LEU A 180 2.42 2.97 18.87
C LEU A 180 3.55 2.73 19.88
N LYS A 181 3.99 3.79 20.57
CA LYS A 181 5.13 3.76 21.49
C LYS A 181 4.87 2.91 22.73
N ASN A 182 3.66 2.87 23.26
CA ASN A 182 3.38 2.25 24.58
C ASN A 182 2.71 0.88 24.48
N LYS A 183 1.93 0.60 23.43
CA LYS A 183 1.14 -0.63 23.32
C LYS A 183 1.62 -1.53 22.19
N VAL A 184 1.67 -1.02 20.96
CA VAL A 184 1.92 -1.85 19.76
C VAL A 184 3.40 -2.12 19.52
N LYS A 185 4.26 -1.13 19.83
CA LYS A 185 5.73 -1.14 19.81
C LYS A 185 6.42 -1.26 18.45
N THR A 186 5.78 -1.84 17.44
CA THR A 186 6.40 -2.13 16.13
C THR A 186 5.46 -1.74 15.00
N ILE A 187 6.02 -1.31 13.88
CA ILE A 187 5.25 -0.95 12.68
C ILE A 187 4.51 -2.16 12.12
N GLN A 188 5.14 -3.34 12.12
CA GLN A 188 4.51 -4.55 11.62
C GLN A 188 3.25 -4.92 12.42
N LYS A 189 3.29 -4.81 13.77
CA LYS A 189 2.09 -5.05 14.59
C LYS A 189 1.01 -3.99 14.36
N THR A 190 1.38 -2.75 14.02
CA THR A 190 0.41 -1.72 13.64
C THR A 190 -0.33 -2.10 12.37
N ARG A 191 0.37 -2.58 11.33
CA ARG A 191 -0.27 -3.10 10.10
C ARG A 191 -1.30 -4.19 10.41
N LEU A 192 -0.97 -5.11 11.33
CA LEU A 192 -1.85 -6.22 11.71
C LEU A 192 -3.11 -5.78 12.47
N LEU A 193 -3.24 -4.52 12.88
CA LEU A 193 -4.48 -4.01 13.46
C LEU A 193 -5.62 -3.94 12.43
N ARG A 194 -5.32 -3.97 11.13
CA ARG A 194 -6.34 -3.97 10.06
C ARG A 194 -7.35 -5.14 10.15
N ASP A 195 -6.91 -6.26 10.74
CA ASP A 195 -7.71 -7.46 10.96
C ASP A 195 -8.40 -7.47 12.34
N LYS A 196 -8.46 -6.33 13.04
CA LYS A 196 -9.08 -6.20 14.36
C LYS A 196 -10.42 -5.49 14.28
N GLU A 197 -11.31 -5.88 15.18
CA GLU A 197 -12.64 -5.32 15.40
C GLU A 197 -12.88 -5.25 16.92
N GLY A 198 -13.72 -4.32 17.36
CA GLY A 198 -14.06 -4.16 18.77
C GLY A 198 -14.04 -2.69 19.25
N GLU A 199 -14.14 -2.52 20.56
CA GLU A 199 -14.18 -1.20 21.19
C GLU A 199 -12.90 -0.40 20.92
N GLY A 200 -13.06 0.90 20.60
CA GLY A 200 -11.95 1.80 20.28
C GLY A 200 -11.33 1.59 18.89
N ILE A 201 -11.94 0.76 18.04
CA ILE A 201 -11.58 0.58 16.63
C ILE A 201 -12.67 1.19 15.75
N HIS A 202 -12.26 2.08 14.86
CA HIS A 202 -13.11 2.73 13.87
C HIS A 202 -12.75 2.24 12.48
N VAL A 203 -13.66 1.50 11.83
CA VAL A 203 -13.53 1.17 10.41
C VAL A 203 -14.12 2.33 9.61
N ILE A 204 -13.28 2.98 8.82
CA ILE A 204 -13.65 4.11 7.97
C ILE A 204 -14.03 3.56 6.61
N GLU A 205 -15.34 3.44 6.39
CA GLU A 205 -15.91 2.96 5.12
C GLU A 205 -15.63 3.92 3.96
N ASN A 206 -15.43 3.38 2.76
CA ASN A 206 -15.00 4.13 1.57
C ASN A 206 -13.77 5.01 1.84
N GLY A 207 -12.87 4.48 2.68
CA GLY A 207 -11.70 5.14 3.25
C GLY A 207 -10.62 5.49 2.23
N GLY A 208 -10.76 5.06 0.98
CA GLY A 208 -9.83 5.37 -0.11
C GLY A 208 -9.74 4.24 -1.12
N TRP A 209 -8.54 4.06 -1.67
CA TRP A 209 -8.29 3.13 -2.77
C TRP A 209 -7.09 2.24 -2.49
N HIS A 210 -7.14 1.01 -2.97
CA HIS A 210 -5.98 0.13 -3.05
C HIS A 210 -5.70 -0.21 -4.52
N PHE A 211 -4.64 0.37 -5.09
CA PHE A 211 -4.28 0.25 -6.50
C PHE A 211 -3.11 -0.72 -6.71
N SER A 212 -3.40 -2.00 -6.84
CA SER A 212 -2.35 -3.01 -6.97
C SER A 212 -1.91 -3.23 -8.42
N PHE A 213 -0.65 -3.67 -8.61
CA PHE A 213 -0.11 -4.12 -9.91
C PHE A 213 -0.26 -3.15 -11.10
N LEU A 214 -0.24 -1.84 -10.87
CA LEU A 214 -0.30 -0.84 -11.95
C LEU A 214 0.95 -0.85 -12.85
N GLY A 215 0.78 -0.35 -14.08
CA GLY A 215 1.90 -0.02 -14.98
C GLY A 215 2.23 -1.07 -16.05
N GLY A 216 1.30 -1.99 -16.32
CA GLY A 216 1.45 -2.98 -17.38
C GLY A 216 2.29 -4.20 -17.00
N ILE A 217 2.42 -5.14 -17.95
CA ILE A 217 2.95 -6.49 -17.71
C ILE A 217 4.39 -6.46 -17.18
N GLU A 218 5.23 -5.57 -17.71
CA GLU A 218 6.62 -5.44 -17.24
C GLU A 218 6.68 -5.08 -15.75
N LYS A 219 5.83 -4.14 -15.31
CA LYS A 219 5.74 -3.74 -13.89
C LYS A 219 5.13 -4.83 -13.03
N VAL A 220 4.16 -5.57 -13.55
CA VAL A 220 3.61 -6.76 -12.89
C VAL A 220 4.71 -7.79 -12.64
N LEU A 221 5.50 -8.12 -13.66
CA LEU A 221 6.61 -9.07 -13.55
C LEU A 221 7.70 -8.59 -12.59
N GLU A 222 8.07 -7.31 -12.68
CA GLU A 222 9.04 -6.69 -11.77
C GLU A 222 8.58 -6.82 -10.31
N LYS A 223 7.29 -6.55 -10.04
CA LYS A 223 6.70 -6.66 -8.68
C LYS A 223 6.65 -8.10 -8.19
N LEU A 224 6.21 -9.06 -9.02
CA LEU A 224 6.17 -10.50 -8.68
C LEU A 224 7.56 -11.04 -8.30
N LYS A 225 8.61 -10.57 -9.00
CA LYS A 225 10.01 -10.95 -8.73
C LYS A 225 10.64 -10.20 -7.55
N ALA A 226 9.99 -9.16 -7.02
CA ALA A 226 10.58 -8.28 -6.00
C ALA A 226 9.94 -8.41 -4.61
N TYR A 227 8.62 -8.60 -4.52
CA TYR A 227 7.87 -8.56 -3.26
C TYR A 227 7.97 -9.87 -2.44
N SER A 228 7.35 -9.88 -1.25
CA SER A 228 7.60 -10.94 -0.26
C SER A 228 7.02 -12.31 -0.58
N HIS A 229 6.00 -12.37 -1.44
CA HIS A 229 5.35 -13.62 -1.83
C HIS A 229 6.15 -14.35 -2.92
N LYS A 230 7.28 -14.94 -2.52
CA LYS A 230 8.17 -15.68 -3.42
C LYS A 230 7.52 -16.87 -4.10
N GLU A 231 6.42 -17.39 -3.54
CA GLU A 231 5.64 -18.49 -4.10
C GLU A 231 5.07 -18.18 -5.49
N PHE A 232 4.83 -16.90 -5.79
CA PHE A 232 4.36 -16.43 -7.10
C PHE A 232 5.51 -16.05 -8.05
N ASN A 233 6.76 -16.29 -7.66
CA ASN A 233 7.91 -16.15 -8.56
C ASN A 233 8.30 -17.53 -9.10
N ASN A 234 7.45 -18.09 -9.97
CA ASN A 234 7.68 -19.35 -10.66
C ASN A 234 7.16 -19.29 -12.10
N GLU A 235 7.53 -20.26 -12.92
CA GLU A 235 7.24 -20.31 -14.36
C GLU A 235 5.76 -20.12 -14.69
N HIS A 236 4.83 -20.58 -13.84
CA HIS A 236 3.40 -20.38 -14.06
C HIS A 236 2.97 -18.93 -13.86
N PHE A 237 3.37 -18.30 -12.75
CA PHE A 237 2.87 -16.96 -12.40
C PHE A 237 3.63 -15.83 -13.11
N VAL A 238 4.83 -16.08 -13.63
CA VAL A 238 5.62 -15.09 -14.37
C VAL A 238 5.52 -15.26 -15.90
N ASP A 239 4.65 -16.15 -16.37
CA ASP A 239 4.36 -16.34 -17.79
C ASP A 239 3.60 -15.14 -18.36
N ILE A 240 4.15 -14.53 -19.42
CA ILE A 240 3.63 -13.29 -20.02
C ILE A 240 2.25 -13.53 -20.66
N GLU A 241 2.12 -14.59 -21.45
CA GLU A 241 0.87 -14.89 -22.17
C GLU A 241 -0.27 -15.16 -21.19
N ARG A 242 0.03 -15.86 -20.08
CA ARG A 242 -0.92 -16.07 -18.99
C ARG A 242 -1.30 -14.75 -18.33
N ILE A 243 -0.33 -13.90 -17.97
CA ILE A 243 -0.63 -12.61 -17.33
C ILE A 243 -1.54 -11.76 -18.24
N GLU A 244 -1.21 -11.68 -19.53
CA GLU A 244 -2.01 -10.98 -20.54
C GLU A 244 -3.45 -11.50 -20.58
N LYS A 245 -3.61 -12.81 -20.72
CA LYS A 245 -4.92 -13.46 -20.75
C LYS A 245 -5.70 -13.23 -19.46
N THR A 246 -5.07 -13.39 -18.30
CA THR A 246 -5.68 -13.17 -16.98
C THR A 246 -6.19 -11.75 -16.83
N ILE A 247 -5.40 -10.75 -17.22
CA ILE A 247 -5.79 -9.34 -17.18
C ILE A 247 -6.92 -9.06 -18.17
N ALA A 248 -6.87 -9.62 -19.38
CA ALA A 248 -7.91 -9.44 -20.40
C ALA A 248 -9.26 -10.05 -19.97
N GLU A 249 -9.24 -11.18 -19.28
CA GLU A 249 -10.41 -11.90 -18.78
C GLU A 249 -10.94 -11.38 -17.43
N GLY A 250 -10.31 -10.36 -16.84
CA GLY A 250 -10.73 -9.80 -15.54
C GLY A 250 -10.56 -10.73 -14.37
N LYS A 251 -9.46 -11.46 -14.34
CA LYS A 251 -9.10 -12.40 -13.26
C LYS A 251 -7.90 -11.91 -12.46
N ASP A 252 -7.70 -12.45 -11.27
CA ASP A 252 -6.48 -12.20 -10.49
C ASP A 252 -5.29 -13.03 -10.96
N LEU A 253 -4.08 -12.56 -10.63
CA LEU A 253 -2.84 -13.25 -10.95
C LEU A 253 -2.68 -14.59 -10.22
N TYR A 254 -3.38 -14.80 -9.11
CA TYR A 254 -3.10 -15.83 -8.12
C TYR A 254 -4.01 -17.06 -8.22
N ASP A 255 -4.88 -17.09 -9.22
CA ASP A 255 -5.91 -18.13 -9.40
C ASP A 255 -6.83 -18.29 -8.18
N ILE A 256 -7.02 -17.23 -7.37
CA ILE A 256 -7.84 -17.28 -6.16
C ILE A 256 -9.32 -17.01 -6.44
N GLY A 257 -9.66 -16.43 -7.59
CA GLY A 257 -11.05 -16.27 -8.02
C GLY A 257 -11.59 -14.84 -7.92
N ASN A 258 -10.74 -13.84 -7.71
CA ASN A 258 -11.21 -12.45 -7.78
C ASN A 258 -11.64 -12.12 -9.21
N ARG A 259 -12.54 -11.15 -9.33
CA ARG A 259 -13.04 -10.66 -10.62
C ARG A 259 -12.94 -9.15 -10.69
N TYR A 260 -12.51 -8.67 -11.85
CA TYR A 260 -12.30 -7.26 -12.13
C TYR A 260 -13.09 -6.83 -13.36
N HIS A 261 -13.55 -5.58 -13.36
CA HIS A 261 -14.22 -4.97 -14.49
C HIS A 261 -13.79 -3.51 -14.62
N THR A 262 -13.85 -3.01 -15.86
CA THR A 262 -13.54 -1.62 -16.14
C THR A 262 -14.71 -0.74 -15.72
N ILE A 263 -14.43 0.38 -15.07
CA ILE A 263 -15.39 1.43 -14.75
C ILE A 263 -14.97 2.75 -15.41
N PRO A 264 -15.91 3.64 -15.73
CA PRO A 264 -15.56 5.01 -16.12
C PRO A 264 -14.89 5.73 -14.95
N LEU A 265 -14.02 6.68 -15.27
CA LEU A 265 -13.53 7.63 -14.26
C LEU A 265 -14.68 8.55 -13.84
N ASP A 266 -14.82 8.76 -12.55
CA ASP A 266 -15.85 9.59 -11.92
C ASP A 266 -15.25 10.42 -10.75
N GLU A 267 -16.11 11.11 -10.02
CA GLU A 267 -15.74 11.89 -8.84
C GLU A 267 -15.22 11.05 -7.66
N ASN A 268 -15.31 9.72 -7.72
CA ASN A 268 -14.82 8.83 -6.68
C ASN A 268 -13.32 8.56 -6.78
N PHE A 269 -12.63 8.94 -7.86
CA PHE A 269 -11.18 8.74 -8.03
C PHE A 269 -10.33 9.80 -7.30
N PRO A 270 -9.03 9.59 -7.09
CA PRO A 270 -8.14 10.62 -6.54
C PRO A 270 -8.18 11.94 -7.34
N ILE A 271 -8.08 13.07 -6.64
CA ILE A 271 -8.31 14.40 -7.25
C ILE A 271 -7.41 14.68 -8.47
N GLN A 272 -6.19 14.14 -8.45
CA GLN A 272 -5.22 14.34 -9.51
C GLN A 272 -5.59 13.58 -10.79
N ILE A 273 -6.22 12.40 -10.66
CA ILE A 273 -6.73 11.62 -11.79
C ILE A 273 -7.97 12.31 -12.38
N GLN A 274 -8.84 12.87 -11.54
CA GLN A 274 -10.02 13.62 -12.00
C GLN A 274 -9.63 14.86 -12.82
N LYS A 275 -8.65 15.63 -12.33
CA LYS A 275 -8.23 16.90 -12.94
C LYS A 275 -7.34 16.70 -14.17
N ASN A 276 -6.47 15.69 -14.13
CA ASN A 276 -5.44 15.48 -15.14
C ASN A 276 -5.43 14.03 -15.65
N PRO A 277 -6.55 13.48 -16.14
CA PRO A 277 -6.62 12.07 -16.54
C PRO A 277 -5.62 11.73 -17.65
N HIS A 278 -5.33 12.70 -18.52
CA HIS A 278 -4.37 12.56 -19.62
C HIS A 278 -2.94 12.21 -19.16
N LEU A 279 -2.54 12.60 -17.94
CA LEU A 279 -1.24 12.23 -17.37
C LEU A 279 -1.15 10.75 -16.96
N TYR A 280 -2.29 10.09 -16.82
CA TYR A 280 -2.41 8.70 -16.36
C TYR A 280 -3.05 7.78 -17.39
N ASN A 281 -3.12 8.20 -18.67
CA ASN A 281 -3.71 7.39 -19.74
C ASN A 281 -3.06 5.99 -19.85
N HIS A 282 -1.76 5.87 -19.58
CA HIS A 282 -1.05 4.59 -19.57
C HIS A 282 -1.45 3.67 -18.41
N LEU A 283 -2.17 4.18 -17.42
CA LEU A 283 -2.70 3.44 -16.27
C LEU A 283 -4.23 3.28 -16.31
N ILE A 284 -4.89 3.73 -17.37
CA ILE A 284 -6.35 3.66 -17.52
C ILE A 284 -6.66 2.67 -18.63
N LYS A 285 -7.51 1.67 -18.33
CA LYS A 285 -7.98 0.70 -19.31
C LYS A 285 -9.09 1.33 -20.16
N SER A 286 -8.98 1.20 -21.47
CA SER A 286 -10.03 1.62 -22.40
C SER A 286 -11.34 0.85 -22.12
N LEU A 287 -12.46 1.56 -22.20
CA LEU A 287 -13.81 1.00 -22.11
C LEU A 287 -14.19 0.28 -23.41
#